data_AF-A0A813H6T8-F1
#
_entry.id   AF-A0A813H6T8-F1
#
_cell.length_a   1.000
_cell.length_b   1.000
_cell.length_c   1.000
_cell.angle_alpha   90.00
_cell.angle_beta   90.00
_cell.angle_gamma   90.00
#
_symmetry.space_group_name_H-M   'P 1'
#
loop_
_entity.id
_entity.type
_entity.pdbx_description
1 polymer ?
#
loop_
_entity_poly.entity_id
_entity_poly.type
_entity_poly.pdbx_seq_one_letter_code
_entity_poly.pdbx_strand_id
1 'polypeptide(L)'
;MAPYVRAAEAAGYDVQFVEPWELHPEWNKLSFLRARNLSRPSTGKSIDDATLQSMLKRFEPLPPRATLQEVRLAVDVKPDYCGIDVTPSLAGQQLGTLWSLLSKCCGRVPGLSGPFKASDYKQPIQLHVTTFHHSDSDFSGLALVESLLQEGRQAQVTVEALAFVRGLLVSAVVARVDPDTAMTEGKRAHITLGTCLPCKPASSNDLLEAIFPDAGTNNTTNNNSTLPGCARDGLWRFPGLDLEQCWPRLGGEEHQLQLPDDKGALQLRAFRSLNVAGLGEVDAYLLRLPKPLVLQGRYRRVFTSSSPLA
;
A
#
# COMPACT_ATOMS: atom_id res chain seq x y z
N MET A 1 4.87 -16.79 18.93
CA MET A 1 6.07 -17.66 19.01
C MET A 1 7.25 -17.00 19.72
N ALA A 2 7.54 -15.71 19.52
CA ALA A 2 8.71 -15.04 20.12
C ALA A 2 8.96 -15.30 21.64
N PRO A 3 7.94 -15.32 22.53
CA PRO A 3 8.17 -15.63 23.94
C PRO A 3 8.71 -17.06 24.19
N TYR A 4 8.20 -18.05 23.46
CA TYR A 4 8.63 -19.46 23.59
C TYR A 4 10.05 -19.67 23.04
N VAL A 5 10.37 -19.00 21.94
CA VAL A 5 11.71 -19.02 21.35
C VAL A 5 12.72 -18.46 22.33
N ARG A 6 12.47 -17.27 22.89
CA ARG A 6 13.36 -16.65 23.90
C ARG A 6 13.54 -17.54 25.14
N ALA A 7 12.48 -18.18 25.60
CA ALA A 7 12.54 -19.10 26.74
C ALA A 7 13.41 -20.35 26.44
N ALA A 8 13.28 -20.92 25.25
CA ALA A 8 14.08 -22.07 24.83
C ALA A 8 15.58 -21.70 24.73
N GLU A 9 15.91 -20.56 24.15
CA GLU A 9 17.29 -20.09 24.04
C GLU A 9 17.91 -19.77 25.41
N ALA A 10 17.15 -19.11 26.29
CA ALA A 10 17.60 -18.83 27.65
C ALA A 10 17.91 -20.11 28.44
N ALA A 11 17.30 -21.24 28.06
CA ALA A 11 17.57 -22.56 28.61
C ALA A 11 18.67 -23.33 27.85
N GLY A 12 19.34 -22.72 26.87
CA GLY A 12 20.45 -23.31 26.11
C GLY A 12 20.03 -24.26 24.99
N TYR A 13 18.75 -24.25 24.58
CA TYR A 13 18.29 -25.05 23.45
C TYR A 13 18.64 -24.35 22.12
N ASP A 14 19.01 -25.16 21.13
CA ASP A 14 19.04 -24.74 19.72
C ASP A 14 17.61 -24.74 19.17
N VAL A 15 17.21 -23.64 18.54
CA VAL A 15 15.84 -23.43 18.05
C VAL A 15 15.85 -23.38 16.53
N GLN A 16 15.23 -24.36 15.90
CA GLN A 16 15.02 -24.41 14.46
C GLN A 16 13.54 -24.22 14.13
N PHE A 17 13.22 -23.42 13.11
CA PHE A 17 11.89 -23.43 12.50
C PHE A 17 11.77 -24.64 11.58
N VAL A 18 10.70 -25.40 11.78
CA VAL A 18 10.30 -26.49 10.90
C VAL A 18 9.02 -26.06 10.23
N GLU A 19 9.02 -26.00 8.91
CA GLU A 19 7.84 -25.66 8.13
C GLU A 19 6.79 -26.78 8.30
N PRO A 20 5.49 -26.46 8.39
CA PRO A 20 4.49 -27.47 8.71
C PRO A 20 4.43 -28.66 7.73
N TRP A 21 4.80 -28.46 6.46
CA TRP A 21 4.86 -29.54 5.47
C TRP A 21 6.02 -30.51 5.70
N GLU A 22 7.07 -30.09 6.39
CA GLU A 22 8.16 -30.98 6.83
C GLU A 22 7.69 -31.89 7.96
N LEU A 23 6.68 -31.48 8.73
CA LEU A 23 6.04 -32.31 9.76
C LEU A 23 5.03 -33.30 9.15
N HIS A 24 4.17 -32.82 8.25
CA HIS A 24 3.21 -33.67 7.54
C HIS A 24 2.69 -32.99 6.26
N PRO A 25 2.61 -33.69 5.11
CA PRO A 25 2.16 -33.08 3.85
C PRO A 25 0.70 -32.59 3.87
N GLU A 26 -0.12 -33.14 4.78
CA GLU A 26 -1.54 -32.76 4.93
C GLU A 26 -1.80 -31.75 6.05
N TRP A 27 -0.77 -31.09 6.59
CA TRP A 27 -0.91 -30.16 7.72
C TRP A 27 -1.96 -29.06 7.48
N ASN A 28 -2.16 -28.65 6.22
CA ASN A 28 -3.09 -27.61 5.81
C ASN A 28 -4.51 -28.13 5.55
N LYS A 29 -4.76 -29.44 5.69
CA LYS A 29 -6.09 -30.03 5.50
C LYS A 29 -6.85 -30.04 6.83
N LEU A 30 -7.99 -29.34 6.88
CA LEU A 30 -8.83 -29.29 8.07
C LEU A 30 -9.26 -30.68 8.56
N SER A 31 -9.54 -31.61 7.64
CA SER A 31 -9.90 -33.00 7.97
C SER A 31 -8.77 -33.74 8.71
N PHE A 32 -7.52 -33.56 8.26
CA PHE A 32 -6.35 -34.12 8.90
C PHE A 32 -6.16 -33.55 10.32
N LEU A 33 -6.25 -32.22 10.46
CA LEU A 33 -6.13 -31.56 11.77
C LEU A 33 -7.25 -31.97 12.74
N ARG A 34 -8.49 -32.10 12.24
CA ARG A 34 -9.64 -32.57 13.03
C ARG A 34 -9.41 -33.98 13.55
N ALA A 35 -8.99 -34.90 12.67
CA ALA A 35 -8.71 -36.29 13.06
C ALA A 35 -7.62 -36.34 14.15
N ARG A 36 -6.54 -35.57 13.98
CA ARG A 36 -5.45 -35.49 14.97
C ARG A 36 -5.86 -34.83 16.29
N ASN A 37 -6.78 -33.87 16.25
CA ASN A 37 -7.31 -33.22 17.45
C ASN A 37 -8.23 -34.16 18.23
N LEU A 38 -9.06 -34.96 17.54
CA LEU A 38 -9.93 -35.98 18.16
C LEU A 38 -9.15 -37.14 18.78
N SER A 39 -7.97 -37.48 18.23
CA SER A 39 -7.13 -38.56 18.74
C SER A 39 -6.28 -38.18 19.95
N ARG A 40 -6.38 -36.95 20.47
CA ARG A 40 -5.64 -36.54 21.67
C ARG A 40 -6.21 -37.26 22.91
N PRO A 41 -5.36 -37.78 23.82
CA PRO A 41 -5.82 -38.31 25.10
C PRO A 41 -6.70 -37.29 25.85
N SER A 42 -7.63 -37.77 26.67
CA SER A 42 -8.67 -36.99 27.39
C SER A 42 -8.18 -35.88 28.32
N THR A 43 -6.87 -35.64 28.39
CA THR A 43 -6.24 -34.62 29.24
C THR A 43 -6.14 -33.23 28.58
N GLY A 44 -6.48 -33.10 27.29
CA GLY A 44 -6.43 -31.83 26.55
C GLY A 44 -7.81 -31.22 26.24
N LYS A 45 -7.87 -29.89 26.14
CA LYS A 45 -9.04 -29.19 25.57
C LYS A 45 -9.15 -29.53 24.07
N SER A 46 -10.30 -30.03 23.64
CA SER A 46 -10.61 -30.17 22.20
C SER A 46 -10.72 -28.79 21.57
N ILE A 47 -10.02 -28.56 20.47
CA ILE A 47 -10.15 -27.35 19.65
C ILE A 47 -11.33 -27.55 18.69
N ASP A 48 -12.25 -26.60 18.61
CA ASP A 48 -13.36 -26.68 17.66
C ASP A 48 -12.89 -26.42 16.21
N ASP A 49 -13.71 -26.85 15.25
CA ASP A 49 -13.37 -26.73 13.82
C ASP A 49 -13.22 -25.29 13.35
N ALA A 50 -14.04 -24.36 13.86
CA ALA A 50 -13.97 -22.96 13.45
C ALA A 50 -12.65 -22.34 13.92
N THR A 51 -12.18 -22.70 15.12
CA THR A 51 -10.86 -22.32 15.61
C THR A 51 -9.73 -22.94 14.76
N LEU A 52 -9.81 -24.22 14.39
CA LEU A 52 -8.81 -24.85 13.52
C LEU A 52 -8.75 -24.18 12.13
N GLN A 53 -9.91 -23.88 11.54
CA GLN A 53 -10.00 -23.18 10.27
C GLN A 53 -9.45 -21.76 10.36
N SER A 54 -9.73 -21.06 11.47
CA SER A 54 -9.17 -19.74 11.75
C SER A 54 -7.64 -19.78 11.91
N MET A 55 -7.11 -20.80 12.59
CA MET A 55 -5.66 -21.02 12.72
C MET A 55 -5.00 -21.28 11.35
N LEU A 56 -5.60 -22.13 10.52
CA LEU A 56 -5.11 -22.38 9.14
C LEU A 56 -5.12 -21.10 8.31
N LYS A 57 -6.19 -20.30 8.40
CA LYS A 57 -6.29 -19.03 7.67
C LYS A 57 -5.25 -18.00 8.12
N ARG A 58 -4.85 -18.04 9.39
CA ARG A 58 -3.84 -17.13 9.98
C ARG A 58 -2.41 -17.63 9.82
N PHE A 59 -2.20 -18.85 9.33
CA PHE A 59 -0.85 -19.36 9.12
C PHE A 59 -0.24 -18.68 7.90
N GLU A 60 0.92 -18.06 8.11
CA GLU A 60 1.72 -17.42 7.08
C GLU A 60 3.05 -18.16 6.99
N PRO A 61 3.35 -18.82 5.86
CA PRO A 61 4.67 -19.42 5.66
C PRO A 61 5.74 -18.33 5.67
N LEU A 62 6.96 -18.67 6.07
CA LEU A 62 8.06 -17.73 5.97
C LEU A 62 8.44 -17.53 4.49
N PRO A 63 8.91 -16.34 4.08
CA PRO A 63 9.44 -16.16 2.75
C PRO A 63 10.55 -17.19 2.46
N PRO A 64 10.67 -17.69 1.23
CA PRO A 64 11.81 -18.49 0.84
C PRO A 64 13.10 -17.70 1.15
N ARG A 65 13.99 -18.30 1.97
CA ARG A 65 15.28 -17.74 2.44
C ARG A 65 15.22 -16.85 3.69
N ALA A 66 14.05 -16.57 4.24
CA ALA A 66 14.01 -15.86 5.52
C ALA A 66 14.66 -16.73 6.61
N THR A 67 15.63 -16.16 7.30
CA THR A 67 16.27 -16.78 8.46
C THR A 67 15.45 -16.49 9.71
N LEU A 68 15.57 -17.39 10.69
CA LEU A 68 14.97 -17.22 12.01
C LEU A 68 15.41 -15.91 12.70
N GLN A 69 16.64 -15.46 12.45
CA GLN A 69 17.14 -14.19 12.96
C GLN A 69 16.42 -12.99 12.32
N GLU A 70 16.15 -13.01 11.03
CA GLU A 70 15.43 -11.93 10.33
C GLU A 70 13.98 -11.82 10.79
N VAL A 71 13.30 -12.96 10.97
CA VAL A 71 11.94 -13.00 11.52
C VAL A 71 11.89 -12.37 12.91
N ARG A 72 12.87 -12.68 13.77
CA ARG A 72 12.97 -12.07 15.11
C ARG A 72 13.17 -10.57 15.03
N LEU A 73 14.15 -10.12 14.25
CA LEU A 73 14.43 -8.69 14.07
C LEU A 73 13.22 -7.93 13.52
N ALA A 74 12.45 -8.54 12.63
CA ALA A 74 11.26 -7.94 12.07
C ALA A 74 10.10 -7.85 13.08
N VAL A 75 9.95 -8.85 13.96
CA VAL A 75 8.85 -8.91 14.95
C VAL A 75 9.14 -8.10 16.22
N ASP A 76 10.39 -8.07 16.68
CA ASP A 76 10.79 -7.38 17.91
C ASP A 76 10.74 -5.85 17.73
N VAL A 77 10.93 -5.36 16.50
CA VAL A 77 10.88 -3.93 16.17
C VAL A 77 9.81 -3.69 15.12
N LYS A 78 8.57 -3.50 15.57
CA LYS A 78 7.46 -3.17 14.67
C LYS A 78 7.55 -1.71 14.23
N PRO A 79 7.73 -1.43 12.93
CA PRO A 79 7.62 -0.07 12.44
C PRO A 79 6.15 0.36 12.44
N ASP A 80 5.92 1.67 12.53
CA ASP A 80 4.57 2.22 12.35
C ASP A 80 4.10 2.01 10.92
N TYR A 81 5.02 2.08 9.96
CA TYR A 81 4.74 1.71 8.58
C TYR A 81 6.01 1.33 7.81
N CYS A 82 5.80 0.64 6.70
CA CYS A 82 6.82 0.30 5.72
C CYS A 82 6.49 1.00 4.40
N GLY A 83 7.50 1.50 3.69
CA GLY A 83 7.24 2.22 2.45
C GLY A 83 8.50 2.49 1.64
N ILE A 84 8.31 3.27 0.57
CA ILE A 84 9.38 3.75 -0.28
C ILE A 84 9.50 5.25 -0.07
N ASP A 85 10.60 5.68 0.54
CA ASP A 85 10.92 7.09 0.72
C ASP A 85 11.35 7.69 -0.61
N VAL A 86 10.55 8.62 -1.12
CA VAL A 86 10.80 9.35 -2.37
C VAL A 86 11.15 10.81 -2.11
N THR A 87 11.29 11.21 -0.84
CA THR A 87 11.60 12.60 -0.44
C THR A 87 12.80 13.16 -1.20
N PRO A 88 13.95 12.45 -1.34
CA PRO A 88 15.12 13.01 -2.02
C PRO A 88 14.89 13.35 -3.49
N SER A 89 14.02 12.61 -4.19
CA SER A 89 13.73 12.87 -5.60
C SER A 89 12.61 13.88 -5.77
N LEU A 90 11.55 13.75 -4.97
CA LEU A 90 10.33 14.52 -5.15
C LEU A 90 10.43 15.93 -4.55
N ALA A 91 11.16 16.13 -3.46
CA ALA A 91 11.28 17.44 -2.82
C ALA A 91 11.92 18.50 -3.74
N GLY A 92 11.70 19.77 -3.41
CA GLY A 92 12.27 20.89 -4.18
C GLY A 92 11.61 21.05 -5.55
N GLN A 93 12.40 20.95 -6.63
CA GLN A 93 11.97 21.33 -7.98
C GLN A 93 10.80 20.48 -8.49
N GLN A 94 10.83 19.15 -8.31
CA GLN A 94 9.78 18.28 -8.86
C GLN A 94 8.43 18.53 -8.20
N LEU A 95 8.40 18.64 -6.87
CA LEU A 95 7.19 19.02 -6.14
C LEU A 95 6.69 20.42 -6.54
N GLY A 96 7.60 21.38 -6.71
CA GLY A 96 7.26 22.71 -7.24
C GLY A 96 6.60 22.65 -8.62
N THR A 97 7.07 21.77 -9.51
CA THR A 97 6.45 21.52 -10.82
C THR A 97 5.03 20.96 -10.68
N LEU A 98 4.81 19.97 -9.81
CA LEU A 98 3.47 19.41 -9.57
C LEU A 98 2.49 20.49 -9.04
N TRP A 99 2.95 21.32 -8.10
CA TRP A 99 2.15 22.43 -7.58
C TRP A 99 1.83 23.48 -8.65
N SER A 100 2.80 23.80 -9.51
CA SER A 100 2.60 24.72 -10.63
C SER A 100 1.56 24.17 -11.62
N LEU A 101 1.61 22.88 -11.94
CA LEU A 101 0.65 22.21 -12.81
C LEU A 101 -0.77 22.27 -12.23
N LEU A 102 -0.95 21.96 -10.94
CA LEU A 102 -2.25 22.08 -10.27
C LEU A 102 -2.79 23.51 -10.31
N SER A 103 -1.93 24.50 -10.09
CA SER A 103 -2.30 25.92 -10.14
C SER A 103 -2.76 26.37 -11.52
N LYS A 104 -2.02 25.99 -12.57
CA LYS A 104 -2.40 26.26 -13.96
C LYS A 104 -3.72 25.57 -14.34
N CYS A 105 -3.93 24.35 -13.86
CA CYS A 105 -5.13 23.57 -14.13
C CYS A 105 -6.38 24.20 -13.46
N CYS A 106 -6.31 24.49 -12.17
CA CYS A 106 -7.45 25.02 -11.41
C CYS A 106 -7.91 26.40 -11.92
N GLY A 107 -6.98 27.23 -12.39
CA GLY A 107 -7.32 28.55 -12.95
C GLY A 107 -8.11 28.52 -14.27
N ARG A 108 -8.27 27.36 -14.90
CA ARG A 108 -8.88 27.21 -16.23
C ARG A 108 -10.19 26.43 -16.25
N VAL A 109 -10.56 25.80 -15.14
CA VAL A 109 -11.71 24.88 -15.09
C VAL A 109 -12.89 25.57 -14.42
N PRO A 110 -14.05 25.67 -15.09
CA PRO A 110 -15.26 26.21 -14.47
C PRO A 110 -15.62 25.47 -13.17
N GLY A 111 -15.96 26.21 -12.12
CA GLY A 111 -16.25 25.66 -10.79
C GLY A 111 -15.02 25.43 -9.90
N LEU A 112 -13.80 25.45 -10.45
CA LEU A 112 -12.54 25.46 -9.70
C LEU A 112 -11.99 26.89 -9.50
N SER A 113 -12.86 27.91 -9.47
CA SER A 113 -12.46 29.31 -9.52
C SER A 113 -11.60 29.75 -8.33
N GLY A 114 -10.49 30.42 -8.63
CA GLY A 114 -9.57 31.00 -7.65
C GLY A 114 -8.18 30.34 -7.65
N PRO A 115 -7.18 31.01 -7.05
CA PRO A 115 -5.81 30.53 -7.06
C PRO A 115 -5.69 29.25 -6.22
N PHE A 116 -5.08 28.22 -6.79
CA PHE A 116 -4.60 27.07 -6.02
C PHE A 116 -3.20 27.42 -5.51
N LYS A 117 -3.01 27.46 -4.19
CA LYS A 117 -1.72 27.77 -3.56
C LYS A 117 -1.22 26.56 -2.78
N ALA A 118 0.03 26.17 -3.03
CA ALA A 118 0.68 25.10 -2.26
C ALA A 118 0.73 25.42 -0.76
N SER A 119 0.84 26.71 -0.40
CA SER A 119 0.85 27.19 0.99
C SER A 119 -0.43 26.88 1.78
N ASP A 120 -1.52 26.56 1.09
CA ASP A 120 -2.79 26.24 1.75
C ASP A 120 -2.74 24.85 2.38
N TYR A 121 -1.80 24.00 1.95
CA TYR A 121 -1.66 22.61 2.39
C TYR A 121 -0.48 22.42 3.33
N LYS A 122 -0.69 21.64 4.39
CA LYS A 122 0.40 21.12 5.21
C LYS A 122 1.05 19.95 4.49
N GLN A 123 2.27 20.16 4.02
CA GLN A 123 3.07 19.09 3.41
C GLN A 123 3.57 18.11 4.50
N PRO A 124 3.52 16.78 4.25
CA PRO A 124 4.18 15.81 5.12
C PRO A 124 5.69 16.05 5.19
N ILE A 125 6.30 15.79 6.36
CA ILE A 125 7.75 15.88 6.56
C ILE A 125 8.48 14.90 5.62
N GLN A 126 7.90 13.71 5.43
CA GLN A 126 8.43 12.67 4.57
C GLN A 126 7.43 12.33 3.48
N LEU A 127 7.89 12.35 2.23
CA LEU A 127 7.11 11.97 1.06
C LEU A 127 7.46 10.51 0.72
N HIS A 128 6.47 9.64 0.79
CA HIS A 128 6.67 8.21 0.62
C HIS A 128 5.47 7.53 -0.01
N VAL A 129 5.70 6.32 -0.54
CA VAL A 129 4.65 5.37 -0.90
C VAL A 129 4.47 4.41 0.27
N THR A 130 3.30 4.38 0.91
CA THR A 130 3.02 3.43 2.00
C THR A 130 2.70 2.06 1.42
N THR A 131 3.48 1.05 1.80
CA THR A 131 3.23 -0.35 1.41
C THR A 131 2.30 -1.00 2.44
N PHE A 132 2.77 -1.07 3.68
CA PHE A 132 2.06 -1.64 4.82
C PHE A 132 2.03 -0.63 5.97
N HIS A 133 0.91 -0.53 6.68
CA HIS A 133 0.79 0.27 7.89
C HIS A 133 0.40 -0.64 9.07
N HIS A 134 0.92 -0.38 10.28
CA HIS A 134 0.72 -1.27 11.43
C HIS A 134 -0.75 -1.43 11.85
N SER A 135 -1.61 -0.46 11.52
CA SER A 135 -3.05 -0.53 11.79
C SER A 135 -3.81 -1.38 10.78
N ASP A 136 -3.19 -1.72 9.64
CA ASP A 136 -3.81 -2.55 8.61
C ASP A 136 -3.87 -3.99 9.15
N SER A 137 -5.00 -4.68 8.97
CA SER A 137 -5.15 -6.09 9.36
C SER A 137 -4.10 -7.00 8.74
N ASP A 138 -3.52 -6.55 7.61
CA ASP A 138 -2.62 -7.30 6.75
C ASP A 138 -1.15 -7.00 7.05
N PHE A 139 -0.87 -6.29 8.16
CA PHE A 139 0.49 -6.12 8.70
C PHE A 139 1.00 -7.44 9.32
N SER A 140 1.18 -8.41 8.43
CA SER A 140 1.55 -9.79 8.66
C SER A 140 3.00 -9.96 9.08
N GLY A 141 3.34 -11.12 9.64
CA GLY A 141 4.74 -11.47 9.89
C GLY A 141 5.53 -11.53 8.58
N LEU A 142 4.86 -11.95 7.51
CA LEU A 142 5.39 -12.00 6.16
C LEU A 142 5.70 -10.60 5.59
N ALA A 143 4.78 -9.63 5.73
CA ALA A 143 5.00 -8.25 5.33
C ALA A 143 6.17 -7.59 6.09
N LEU A 144 6.28 -7.89 7.39
CA LEU A 144 7.39 -7.44 8.23
C LEU A 144 8.74 -7.95 7.73
N VAL A 145 8.86 -9.25 7.44
CA VAL A 145 10.10 -9.85 6.93
C VAL A 145 10.44 -9.31 5.54
N GLU A 146 9.47 -9.24 4.63
CA GLU A 146 9.67 -8.63 3.30
C GLU A 146 10.19 -7.19 3.44
N SER A 147 9.57 -6.38 4.31
CA SER A 147 10.00 -4.99 4.50
C SER A 147 11.44 -4.88 5.04
N LEU A 148 11.86 -5.82 5.91
CA LEU A 148 13.22 -5.90 6.44
C LEU A 148 14.20 -6.27 5.33
N LEU A 149 13.89 -7.29 4.52
CA LEU A 149 14.74 -7.73 3.41
C LEU A 149 14.88 -6.67 2.30
N GLN A 150 13.89 -5.78 2.17
CA GLN A 150 13.92 -4.70 1.20
C GLN A 150 14.63 -3.44 1.72
N GLU A 151 14.84 -3.30 3.03
CA GLU A 151 15.30 -2.05 3.63
C GLU A 151 16.59 -1.51 2.99
N GLY A 152 16.57 -0.23 2.62
CA GLY A 152 17.68 0.45 1.97
C GLY A 152 17.85 0.17 0.47
N ARG A 153 17.16 -0.84 -0.09
CA ARG A 153 17.18 -1.11 -1.53
C ARG A 153 16.54 0.06 -2.30
N GLN A 154 17.05 0.29 -3.50
CA GLN A 154 16.52 1.31 -4.41
C GLN A 154 15.23 0.83 -5.06
N ALA A 155 14.33 1.77 -5.30
CA ALA A 155 13.11 1.57 -6.07
C ALA A 155 12.86 2.76 -6.98
N GLN A 156 12.26 2.50 -8.14
CA GLN A 156 11.75 3.53 -9.03
C GLN A 156 10.22 3.60 -8.88
N VAL A 157 9.68 4.80 -8.69
CA VAL A 157 8.24 5.05 -8.53
C VAL A 157 7.78 5.93 -9.68
N THR A 158 6.81 5.46 -10.47
CA THR A 158 6.24 6.21 -11.58
C THR A 158 4.89 6.80 -11.17
N VAL A 159 4.76 8.13 -11.22
CA VAL A 159 3.54 8.88 -10.95
C VAL A 159 2.95 9.35 -12.28
N GLU A 160 1.66 9.14 -12.49
CA GLU A 160 0.99 9.51 -13.74
C GLU A 160 -0.17 10.49 -13.57
N ALA A 161 -0.67 10.65 -12.35
CA ALA A 161 -1.76 11.59 -12.09
C ALA A 161 -1.66 12.19 -10.68
N LEU A 162 -2.44 13.25 -10.47
CA LEU A 162 -2.69 13.88 -9.19
C LEU A 162 -4.18 13.79 -8.87
N ALA A 163 -4.53 13.17 -7.75
CA ALA A 163 -5.88 13.17 -7.20
C ALA A 163 -5.98 14.23 -6.12
N PHE A 164 -7.02 15.06 -6.14
CA PHE A 164 -7.17 16.10 -5.13
C PHE A 164 -8.62 16.50 -4.85
N VAL A 165 -8.83 16.96 -3.61
CA VAL A 165 -10.01 17.72 -3.19
C VAL A 165 -9.50 19.09 -2.77
N ARG A 166 -9.96 20.13 -3.48
CA ARG A 166 -9.39 21.47 -3.32
C ARG A 166 -9.54 21.97 -1.88
N GLY A 167 -8.45 22.50 -1.35
CA GLY A 167 -8.38 23.05 0.01
C GLY A 167 -8.41 21.99 1.11
N LEU A 168 -8.36 20.70 0.75
CA LEU A 168 -8.47 19.58 1.70
C LEU A 168 -7.32 18.59 1.56
N LEU A 169 -7.06 18.07 0.36
CA LEU A 169 -6.14 16.95 0.17
C LEU A 169 -5.59 16.90 -1.25
N VAL A 170 -4.31 16.56 -1.39
CA VAL A 170 -3.65 16.33 -2.68
C VAL A 170 -2.76 15.09 -2.57
N SER A 171 -2.89 14.18 -3.51
CA SER A 171 -2.10 12.97 -3.60
C SER A 171 -1.62 12.71 -5.04
N ALA A 172 -0.39 12.23 -5.17
CA ALA A 172 0.14 11.70 -6.41
C ALA A 172 -0.23 10.22 -6.56
N VAL A 173 -0.85 9.87 -7.68
CA VAL A 173 -1.26 8.50 -8.02
C VAL A 173 -0.07 7.77 -8.63
N VAL A 174 0.37 6.70 -7.96
CA VAL A 174 1.48 5.88 -8.44
C VAL A 174 0.95 4.84 -9.42
N ALA A 175 1.44 4.91 -10.66
CA ALA A 175 1.11 3.96 -11.70
C ALA A 175 1.98 2.70 -11.63
N ARG A 176 3.25 2.82 -11.21
CA ARG A 176 4.16 1.68 -11.17
C ARG A 176 5.22 1.84 -10.10
N VAL A 177 5.65 0.72 -9.55
CA VAL A 177 6.85 0.63 -8.71
C VAL A 177 7.76 -0.47 -9.27
N ASP A 178 9.06 -0.20 -9.38
CA ASP A 178 10.07 -1.15 -9.85
C ASP A 178 11.25 -1.24 -8.86
N PRO A 179 11.58 -2.43 -8.30
CA PRO A 179 10.91 -3.72 -8.53
C PRO A 179 9.50 -3.76 -7.92
N ASP A 180 8.68 -4.69 -8.41
CA ASP A 180 7.32 -4.93 -7.90
C ASP A 180 7.29 -5.06 -6.37
N THR A 181 6.46 -4.23 -5.75
CA THR A 181 6.42 -4.10 -4.30
C THR A 181 5.24 -4.85 -3.70
N ALA A 182 5.48 -5.54 -2.59
CA ALA A 182 4.40 -6.13 -1.81
C ALA A 182 3.58 -5.04 -1.09
N MET A 183 2.26 -5.17 -1.11
CA MET A 183 1.34 -4.21 -0.49
C MET A 183 0.09 -4.95 0.01
N THR A 184 -0.71 -4.28 0.84
CA THR A 184 -2.06 -4.72 1.20
C THR A 184 -2.90 -4.93 -0.07
N GLU A 185 -3.66 -6.02 -0.14
CA GLU A 185 -4.52 -6.31 -1.29
C GLU A 185 -5.54 -5.18 -1.50
N GLY A 186 -5.79 -4.81 -2.77
CA GLY A 186 -6.71 -3.74 -3.13
C GLY A 186 -6.18 -2.31 -2.88
N LYS A 187 -5.11 -2.14 -2.10
CA LYS A 187 -4.52 -0.84 -1.82
C LYS A 187 -3.92 -0.21 -3.07
N ARG A 188 -4.19 1.09 -3.25
CA ARG A 188 -3.59 1.89 -4.31
C ARG A 188 -2.29 2.53 -3.83
N ALA A 189 -1.22 2.29 -4.58
CA ALA A 189 0.03 3.01 -4.38
C ALA A 189 -0.18 4.50 -4.67
N HIS A 190 0.22 5.35 -3.74
CA HIS A 190 0.10 6.80 -3.86
C HIS A 190 1.09 7.49 -2.92
N ILE A 191 1.27 8.80 -3.11
CA ILE A 191 2.07 9.66 -2.24
C ILE A 191 1.19 10.83 -1.80
N THR A 192 1.01 11.03 -0.51
CA THR A 192 0.30 12.21 0.00
C THR A 192 1.21 13.43 -0.12
N LEU A 193 0.79 14.45 -0.88
CA LEU A 193 1.58 15.65 -1.13
C LEU A 193 1.24 16.78 -0.16
N GLY A 194 -0.02 16.88 0.27
CA GLY A 194 -0.45 17.91 1.19
C GLY A 194 -1.87 17.70 1.69
N THR A 195 -2.12 18.12 2.94
CA THR A 195 -3.42 17.99 3.61
C THR A 195 -3.79 19.27 4.36
N CYS A 196 -5.08 19.55 4.49
CA CYS A 196 -5.66 20.58 5.33
C CYS A 196 -6.67 19.92 6.28
N LEU A 197 -6.93 20.52 7.44
CA LEU A 197 -7.97 20.00 8.34
C LEU A 197 -9.34 20.01 7.65
N PRO A 198 -10.17 18.97 7.84
CA PRO A 198 -9.99 17.83 8.76
C PRO A 198 -9.20 16.64 8.19
N CYS A 199 -8.73 16.71 6.94
CA CYS A 199 -8.04 15.60 6.28
C CYS A 199 -6.72 15.25 6.97
N LYS A 200 -6.43 13.94 6.99
CA LYS A 200 -5.14 13.38 7.41
C LYS A 200 -4.47 12.72 6.22
N PRO A 201 -3.17 12.38 6.29
CA PRO A 201 -2.52 11.67 5.20
C PRO A 201 -3.19 10.35 4.81
N ALA A 202 -3.85 9.65 5.75
CA ALA A 202 -4.60 8.43 5.44
C ALA A 202 -5.85 8.65 4.56
N SER A 203 -6.40 9.87 4.54
CA SER A 203 -7.60 10.22 3.75
C SER A 203 -7.39 10.15 2.23
N SER A 204 -6.14 10.02 1.76
CA SER A 204 -5.84 9.71 0.36
C SER A 204 -6.25 8.31 -0.05
N ASN A 205 -6.28 7.33 0.88
CA ASN A 205 -6.82 6.01 0.56
C ASN A 205 -8.30 6.12 0.19
N ASP A 206 -9.09 6.80 1.04
CA ASP A 206 -10.53 6.97 0.85
C ASP A 206 -10.85 7.72 -0.45
N LEU A 207 -10.08 8.77 -0.76
CA LEU A 207 -10.24 9.51 -2.02
C LEU A 207 -9.97 8.64 -3.24
N LEU A 208 -8.90 7.84 -3.22
CA LEU A 208 -8.54 6.99 -4.35
C LEU A 208 -9.48 5.80 -4.50
N GLU A 209 -9.98 5.24 -3.40
CA GLU A 209 -11.02 4.21 -3.45
C GLU A 209 -12.30 4.75 -4.09
N ALA A 210 -12.71 5.97 -3.74
CA ALA A 210 -13.88 6.61 -4.35
C ALA A 210 -13.69 6.95 -5.84
N ILE A 211 -12.48 7.36 -6.26
CA ILE A 211 -12.18 7.64 -7.68
C ILE A 211 -12.07 6.35 -8.50
N PHE A 212 -11.55 5.26 -7.91
CA PHE A 212 -11.27 4.00 -8.58
C PHE A 212 -12.01 2.79 -7.95
N PRO A 213 -13.36 2.79 -7.91
CA PRO A 213 -14.12 1.78 -7.17
C PRO A 213 -13.94 0.36 -7.73
N ASP A 214 -13.83 0.22 -9.05
CA ASP A 214 -13.77 -1.09 -9.73
C ASP A 214 -12.36 -1.67 -9.87
N ALA A 215 -11.34 -0.87 -9.59
CA ALA A 215 -9.98 -1.30 -9.85
C ALA A 215 -9.54 -2.42 -8.87
N GLY A 216 -10.22 -2.56 -7.72
CA GLY A 216 -9.90 -3.55 -6.68
C GLY A 216 -10.49 -4.94 -6.94
N THR A 217 -11.53 -5.05 -7.76
CA THR A 217 -12.35 -6.26 -7.86
C THR A 217 -12.33 -6.94 -9.22
N ASN A 218 -12.02 -6.22 -10.31
CA ASN A 218 -12.32 -6.71 -11.68
C ASN A 218 -11.11 -7.03 -12.58
N ASN A 219 -9.86 -6.87 -12.14
CA ASN A 219 -8.69 -7.32 -12.92
C ASN A 219 -8.45 -8.84 -12.88
N THR A 220 -9.41 -9.61 -12.35
CA THR A 220 -9.49 -11.07 -12.43
C THR A 220 -10.10 -11.58 -13.76
N THR A 221 -10.50 -10.71 -14.68
CA THR A 221 -11.15 -11.16 -15.93
C THR A 221 -10.24 -11.10 -17.16
N ASN A 222 -10.00 -12.30 -17.69
CA ASN A 222 -9.71 -12.62 -19.09
C ASN A 222 -8.26 -12.59 -19.59
N ASN A 223 -7.35 -13.27 -18.91
CA ASN A 223 -6.26 -13.94 -19.61
C ASN A 223 -6.00 -15.33 -19.00
N ASN A 224 -6.29 -16.37 -19.77
CA ASN A 224 -5.80 -17.74 -19.59
C ASN A 224 -4.26 -17.85 -19.72
N SER A 225 -3.52 -16.76 -19.55
CA SER A 225 -2.09 -16.81 -19.27
C SER A 225 -1.92 -16.98 -17.77
N THR A 226 -1.36 -18.10 -17.36
CA THR A 226 -0.57 -18.22 -16.14
C THR A 226 0.57 -17.18 -16.14
N LEU A 227 0.23 -15.92 -15.92
CA LEU A 227 1.11 -14.97 -15.26
C LEU A 227 0.42 -14.63 -13.95
N PRO A 228 0.68 -15.45 -12.91
CA PRO A 228 0.08 -15.25 -11.62
C PRO A 228 0.59 -13.92 -11.08
N GLY A 229 -0.33 -13.04 -10.66
CA GLY A 229 -0.05 -12.17 -9.52
C GLY A 229 0.41 -13.11 -8.41
N CYS A 230 1.73 -13.22 -8.26
CA CYS A 230 2.37 -14.25 -7.47
C CYS A 230 2.04 -14.05 -5.99
N ALA A 231 0.97 -14.67 -5.53
CA ALA A 231 0.91 -15.20 -4.17
C ALA A 231 1.89 -16.39 -4.01
N ARG A 232 3.05 -16.37 -4.70
CA ARG A 232 4.09 -17.40 -4.53
C ARG A 232 4.56 -17.45 -3.09
N ASP A 233 4.52 -16.31 -2.41
CA ASP A 233 4.97 -16.17 -1.03
C ASP A 233 3.82 -15.79 -0.08
N GLY A 234 2.59 -15.60 -0.56
CA GLY A 234 1.43 -15.19 0.26
C GLY A 234 1.21 -13.67 0.42
N LEU A 235 2.05 -12.82 -0.19
CA LEU A 235 1.82 -11.36 -0.28
C LEU A 235 1.25 -10.96 -1.64
N TRP A 236 0.31 -10.03 -1.62
CA TRP A 236 -0.13 -9.33 -2.83
C TRP A 236 0.96 -8.36 -3.31
N ARG A 237 1.21 -8.32 -4.62
CA ARG A 237 2.20 -7.44 -5.26
C ARG A 237 1.46 -6.42 -6.11
N PHE A 238 1.85 -5.13 -6.01
CA PHE A 238 1.21 -4.06 -6.77
C PHE A 238 1.43 -4.27 -8.28
N PRO A 239 0.38 -4.58 -9.07
CA PRO A 239 0.53 -4.94 -10.48
C PRO A 239 0.76 -3.72 -11.39
N GLY A 240 0.85 -2.53 -10.79
CA GLY A 240 0.72 -1.27 -11.48
C GLY A 240 -0.75 -0.84 -11.68
N LEU A 241 -0.93 0.41 -12.07
CA LEU A 241 -2.18 1.01 -12.48
C LEU A 241 -1.97 1.57 -13.89
N ASP A 242 -2.58 0.94 -14.88
CA ASP A 242 -2.62 1.45 -16.25
C ASP A 242 -3.71 2.52 -16.34
N LEU A 243 -3.32 3.78 -16.13
CA LEU A 243 -4.27 4.89 -16.22
C LEU A 243 -4.81 5.05 -17.64
N GLU A 244 -4.08 4.68 -18.69
CA GLU A 244 -4.60 4.77 -20.05
C GLU A 244 -5.79 3.82 -20.26
N GLN A 245 -5.71 2.61 -19.73
CA GLN A 245 -6.80 1.65 -19.78
C GLN A 245 -7.96 2.02 -18.83
N CYS A 246 -7.65 2.55 -17.64
CA CYS A 246 -8.66 2.91 -16.65
C CYS A 246 -9.40 4.21 -17.01
N TRP A 247 -8.73 5.20 -17.61
CA TRP A 247 -9.25 6.55 -17.81
C TRP A 247 -10.63 6.61 -18.48
N PRO A 248 -10.89 5.88 -19.58
CA PRO A 248 -12.20 5.93 -20.26
C PRO A 248 -13.34 5.31 -19.44
N ARG A 249 -13.01 4.51 -18.42
CA ARG A 249 -13.98 3.82 -17.55
C ARG A 249 -14.32 4.62 -16.29
N LEU A 250 -13.52 5.62 -15.96
CA LEU A 250 -13.80 6.47 -14.81
C LEU A 250 -15.10 7.24 -15.07
N GLY A 251 -15.87 7.47 -14.00
CA GLY A 251 -17.01 8.40 -14.04
C GLY A 251 -16.55 9.85 -14.12
N GLY A 252 -17.50 10.79 -13.98
CA GLY A 252 -17.19 12.23 -13.91
C GLY A 252 -17.07 12.94 -15.26
N GLU A 253 -16.96 14.27 -15.19
CA GLU A 253 -16.88 15.18 -16.33
C GLU A 253 -15.43 15.32 -16.79
N GLU A 254 -15.15 15.09 -18.07
CA GLU A 254 -13.81 15.25 -18.63
C GLU A 254 -13.59 16.65 -19.18
N HIS A 255 -12.45 17.24 -18.83
CA HIS A 255 -11.97 18.52 -19.33
C HIS A 255 -10.58 18.35 -19.95
N GLN A 256 -10.45 18.71 -21.22
CA GLN A 256 -9.15 18.81 -21.89
C GLN A 256 -8.63 20.23 -21.80
N LEU A 257 -7.43 20.39 -21.24
CA LEU A 257 -6.81 21.69 -21.01
C LEU A 257 -5.51 21.77 -21.82
N GLN A 258 -5.49 22.65 -22.82
CA GLN A 258 -4.27 22.96 -23.56
C GLN A 258 -3.40 23.90 -22.73
N LEU A 259 -2.17 23.51 -22.38
CA LEU A 259 -1.20 24.41 -21.77
C LEU A 259 -0.51 25.27 -22.85
N PRO A 260 -0.23 26.57 -22.61
CA PRO A 260 0.34 27.45 -23.63
C PRO A 260 1.74 27.04 -24.12
N ASP A 261 2.51 26.39 -23.23
CA ASP A 261 3.95 26.17 -23.43
C ASP A 261 4.33 24.69 -23.54
N ASP A 262 3.37 23.76 -23.38
CA ASP A 262 3.65 22.33 -23.31
C ASP A 262 3.09 21.58 -24.52
N LYS A 263 3.89 20.64 -25.06
CA LYS A 263 3.52 19.78 -26.20
C LYS A 263 2.46 18.72 -25.89
N GLY A 264 1.78 18.81 -24.75
CA GLY A 264 0.78 17.85 -24.30
C GLY A 264 -0.44 18.53 -23.68
N ALA A 265 -1.63 18.03 -24.01
CA ALA A 265 -2.86 18.43 -23.34
C ALA A 265 -2.90 17.81 -21.94
N LEU A 266 -3.20 18.62 -20.93
CA LEU A 266 -3.60 18.10 -19.62
C LEU A 266 -5.01 17.53 -19.73
N GLN A 267 -5.21 16.36 -19.15
CA GLN A 267 -6.54 15.76 -19.01
C GLN A 267 -6.96 15.86 -17.54
N LEU A 268 -8.07 16.53 -17.28
CA LEU A 268 -8.66 16.62 -15.96
C LEU A 268 -10.02 15.92 -15.97
N ARG A 269 -10.29 15.13 -14.93
CA ARG A 269 -11.60 14.53 -14.69
C ARG A 269 -12.16 15.06 -13.39
N ALA A 270 -13.36 15.62 -13.43
CA ALA A 270 -14.07 16.19 -12.28
C ALA A 270 -15.18 15.24 -11.82
N PHE A 271 -15.15 14.87 -10.55
CA PHE A 271 -16.12 14.00 -9.90
C PHE A 271 -16.97 14.87 -8.96
N ARG A 272 -18.18 15.22 -9.40
CA ARG A 272 -19.10 16.06 -8.65
C ARG A 272 -19.83 15.25 -7.58
N SER A 273 -19.94 15.80 -6.37
CA SER A 273 -20.62 15.14 -5.24
C SER A 273 -20.12 13.70 -5.00
N LEU A 274 -18.81 13.47 -5.15
CA LEU A 274 -18.21 12.18 -4.89
C LEU A 274 -18.24 11.90 -3.38
N ASN A 275 -18.89 10.81 -2.97
CA ASN A 275 -18.90 10.41 -1.57
C ASN A 275 -17.54 9.79 -1.18
N VAL A 276 -16.76 10.51 -0.40
CA VAL A 276 -15.46 10.06 0.12
C VAL A 276 -15.59 9.75 1.61
N ALA A 277 -15.16 8.54 2.01
CA ALA A 277 -15.24 8.13 3.40
C ALA A 277 -14.55 9.14 4.33
N GLY A 278 -15.24 9.54 5.40
CA GLY A 278 -14.78 10.55 6.35
C GLY A 278 -14.88 12.01 5.89
N LEU A 279 -15.15 12.29 4.61
CA LEU A 279 -15.33 13.64 4.07
C LEU A 279 -16.76 13.94 3.60
N GLY A 280 -17.57 12.90 3.35
CA GLY A 280 -18.91 13.05 2.80
C GLY A 280 -18.88 13.36 1.30
N GLU A 281 -19.90 14.05 0.79
CA GLU A 281 -19.95 14.47 -0.61
C GLU A 281 -19.01 15.64 -0.87
N VAL A 282 -18.04 15.43 -1.77
CA VAL A 282 -17.05 16.44 -2.15
C VAL A 282 -16.85 16.48 -3.65
N ASP A 283 -16.42 17.63 -4.16
CA ASP A 283 -15.92 17.72 -5.53
C ASP A 283 -14.45 17.28 -5.56
N ALA A 284 -14.22 16.13 -6.19
CA ALA A 284 -12.89 15.56 -6.35
C ALA A 284 -12.42 15.68 -7.80
N TYR A 285 -11.10 15.67 -7.99
CA TYR A 285 -10.49 15.89 -9.28
C TYR A 285 -9.31 14.94 -9.49
N LEU A 286 -9.17 14.43 -10.71
CA LEU A 286 -8.04 13.62 -11.15
C LEU A 286 -7.37 14.31 -12.35
N LEU A 287 -6.15 14.80 -12.16
CA LEU A 287 -5.35 15.45 -13.20
C LEU A 287 -4.30 14.47 -13.71
N ARG A 288 -4.40 14.05 -14.97
CA ARG A 288 -3.36 13.27 -15.64
C ARG A 288 -2.17 14.15 -15.97
N LEU A 289 -0.96 13.68 -15.65
CA LEU A 289 0.27 14.35 -16.01
C LEU A 289 0.52 14.22 -17.52
N PRO A 290 1.08 15.24 -18.19
CA PRO A 290 1.36 15.18 -19.62
C PRO A 290 2.47 14.19 -19.95
N LYS A 291 3.34 13.91 -18.97
CA LYS A 291 4.35 12.87 -18.99
C LYS A 291 4.44 12.24 -17.60
N PRO A 292 4.58 10.91 -17.49
CA PRO A 292 4.83 10.26 -16.20
C PRO A 292 6.07 10.85 -15.51
N LEU A 293 5.95 11.10 -14.21
CA LEU A 293 7.05 11.54 -13.35
C LEU A 293 7.69 10.31 -12.72
N VAL A 294 8.97 10.10 -13.03
CA VAL A 294 9.75 8.97 -12.50
C VAL A 294 10.60 9.45 -11.33
N LEU A 295 10.37 8.87 -10.16
CA LEU A 295 11.02 9.18 -8.90
C LEU A 295 11.98 8.05 -8.51
N GLN A 296 13.14 8.40 -7.96
CA GLN A 296 13.99 7.44 -7.27
C GLN A 296 13.66 7.47 -5.78
N GLY A 297 13.51 6.29 -5.20
CA GLY A 297 13.25 6.14 -3.77
C GLY A 297 14.02 4.99 -3.17
N ARG A 298 13.94 4.86 -1.85
CA ARG A 298 14.51 3.73 -1.12
C ARG A 298 13.49 3.14 -0.17
N TYR A 299 13.45 1.82 -0.08
CA TYR A 299 12.64 1.13 0.92
C TYR A 299 13.10 1.51 2.33
N ARG A 300 12.14 1.81 3.20
CA ARG A 300 12.35 2.21 4.59
C ARG A 300 11.28 1.60 5.49
N ARG A 301 11.71 1.21 6.69
CA ARG A 301 10.83 0.98 7.83
C ARG A 301 10.87 2.25 8.68
N VAL A 302 9.71 2.76 9.07
CA VAL A 302 9.62 4.03 9.80
C VAL A 302 9.10 3.78 11.21
N PHE A 303 9.84 4.33 12.16
CA PHE A 303 9.55 4.27 13.60
C PHE A 303 9.33 5.71 14.07
N THR A 304 8.14 6.01 14.58
CA THR A 304 7.83 7.29 15.20
C THR A 304 8.45 7.35 16.59
N SER A 305 8.70 8.56 17.08
CA SER A 305 9.44 8.85 18.31
C SER A 305 8.84 8.27 19.61
N SER A 306 7.65 7.69 19.55
CA SER A 306 7.07 6.90 20.65
C SER A 306 7.65 5.49 20.76
N SER A 307 8.41 5.02 19.77
CA SER A 307 9.09 3.73 19.83
C SER A 307 10.40 3.86 20.62
N PRO A 308 10.72 2.94 21.55
CA PRO A 308 11.94 2.99 22.37
C PRO A 308 13.26 2.84 21.57
N LEU A 309 13.18 2.74 20.24
CA LEU A 309 14.28 2.55 19.31
C LEU A 309 14.43 3.69 18.28
N ALA A 310 13.63 4.75 18.38
CA ALA A 310 13.70 5.94 17.53
C ALA A 310 14.80 6.93 17.95
#